data_AF-A0A4R3VYN5-F1
#
_entry.id   AF-A0A4R3VYN5-F1
#
_cell.length_a   1.000
_cell.length_b   1.000
_cell.length_c   1.000
_cell.angle_alpha   90.00
_cell.angle_beta   90.00
_cell.angle_gamma   90.00
#
_symmetry.space_group_name_H-M   'P 1'
#
loop_
_entity.id
_entity.type
_entity.pdbx_description
1 polymer ?
#
loop_
_entity_poly.entity_id
_entity_poly.type
_entity_poly.pdbx_seq_one_letter_code
_entity_poly.pdbx_strand_id
1 'polypeptide(L)'
;MAVLQKGNSNYPFWGASINLITGLDPLGLQTTSEATYATMLPGISNLTNRLRYYGFYCWLLDFYFKTEKKGNSKEQYRFIRRAELMIAIIMQSERKGVQQITGSNFASNLINTAEETYFDLAEGADKDNTDKNVYWKYPSGAFGQYYYGAMQALSLIITAINDDGDVIYNISKPHPRQKVSGEQLAEAFEVSLSPQIKELFYSNIKKGKLYHSDISELIKYFAIDTIQTENAEWQLYVEMLLDKDEPSQEMEERFTFHRRETILSLLNTAVKNENNYDWYRFLLESYRKKLGTNGYPETETNIGWYCYQLNEYWQYSCGTMFWAVLQHLYDFQQDQYLPLFVKKFSSSITNEICKELKQATEPTSSLAEILELIPDTEDEENIKKEIDGTNDPVIVAKYGFILLLQIFKNNREQLHPLKEFMSRKKIERDGNMVDGILTVHTAENDTLQDFVEQFILRKIIYRHSMVALRKMGNGSQATHKFFIEEQYIRFIDTFPPRNTSPRMNALQNIMFDLQVINDQRVLSPLHKKLLID
;
A
#
# COMPACT_ATOMS: atom_id res chain seq x y z
N MET A 1 -16.05 6.60 39.57
CA MET A 1 -15.85 5.39 38.71
C MET A 1 -14.36 5.21 38.50
N ALA A 2 -13.87 3.98 38.58
CA ALA A 2 -12.44 3.69 38.40
C ALA A 2 -12.00 4.09 36.98
N VAL A 3 -11.04 4.99 36.87
CA VAL A 3 -10.53 5.50 35.60
C VAL A 3 -9.48 4.54 35.07
N LEU A 4 -9.75 3.88 33.94
CA LEU A 4 -8.76 3.15 33.17
C LEU A 4 -7.94 4.16 32.35
N GLN A 5 -6.71 4.45 32.76
CA GLN A 5 -5.79 5.24 31.94
C GLN A 5 -4.92 4.26 31.12
N LYS A 6 -5.07 4.29 29.79
CA LYS A 6 -4.29 3.46 28.85
C LYS A 6 -4.29 1.95 29.14
N GLY A 7 -5.40 1.40 29.63
CA GLY A 7 -5.55 -0.04 29.91
C GLY A 7 -4.88 -0.53 31.21
N ASN A 8 -4.29 0.37 32.01
CA ASN A 8 -3.78 0.04 33.34
C ASN A 8 -4.83 0.38 34.40
N SER A 9 -5.10 -0.59 35.28
CA SER A 9 -6.04 -0.41 36.39
C SER A 9 -5.27 -0.12 37.68
N ASN A 10 -5.62 0.98 38.36
CA ASN A 10 -5.10 1.30 39.70
C ASN A 10 -5.83 0.53 40.83
N TYR A 11 -6.80 -0.33 40.47
CA TYR A 11 -7.59 -1.16 41.38
C TYR A 11 -7.76 -2.58 40.83
N PRO A 12 -8.04 -3.60 41.65
CA PRO A 12 -8.33 -4.94 41.15
C PRO A 12 -9.54 -4.92 40.20
N PHE A 13 -9.32 -5.36 38.96
CA PHE A 13 -10.33 -5.42 37.91
C PHE A 13 -10.47 -6.87 37.43
N TRP A 14 -11.71 -7.31 37.21
CA TRP A 14 -12.00 -8.65 36.72
C TRP A 14 -12.03 -8.62 35.18
N GLY A 15 -10.89 -8.93 34.56
CA GLY A 15 -10.73 -9.02 33.11
C GLY A 15 -9.29 -8.77 32.67
N ALA A 16 -8.87 -9.39 31.57
CA ALA A 16 -7.59 -9.05 30.94
C ALA A 16 -7.65 -7.65 30.34
N SER A 17 -6.55 -6.90 30.40
CA SER A 17 -6.49 -5.57 29.77
C SER A 17 -6.66 -5.69 28.26
N ILE A 18 -7.45 -4.79 27.68
CA ILE A 18 -7.61 -4.72 26.22
C ILE A 18 -6.30 -4.18 25.64
N ASN A 19 -5.67 -4.95 24.75
CA ASN A 19 -4.48 -4.49 24.05
C ASN A 19 -4.87 -3.54 22.91
N LEU A 20 -4.71 -2.24 23.17
CA LEU A 20 -4.97 -1.18 22.21
C LEU A 20 -3.80 -1.05 21.24
N ILE A 21 -4.08 -1.18 19.96
CA ILE A 21 -3.13 -0.93 18.87
C ILE A 21 -3.58 0.29 18.07
N THR A 22 -2.64 0.96 17.42
CA THR A 22 -2.95 2.20 16.68
C THR A 22 -3.97 1.97 15.55
N GLY A 23 -3.87 0.84 14.85
CA GLY A 23 -4.60 0.59 13.60
C GLY A 23 -4.14 1.53 12.46
N LEU A 24 -4.27 1.09 11.21
CA LEU A 24 -3.87 1.90 10.04
C LEU A 24 -5.04 2.59 9.34
N ASP A 25 -6.26 2.04 9.47
CA ASP A 25 -7.48 2.55 8.84
C ASP A 25 -8.64 2.54 9.85
N PRO A 26 -8.81 3.61 10.65
CA PRO A 26 -9.81 3.66 11.71
C PRO A 26 -11.26 3.75 11.19
N LEU A 27 -11.47 4.23 9.96
CA LEU A 27 -12.80 4.39 9.35
C LEU A 27 -13.13 3.29 8.32
N GLY A 28 -12.16 2.47 7.95
CA GLY A 28 -12.36 1.38 6.99
C GLY A 28 -12.59 1.90 5.56
N LEU A 29 -11.95 3.01 5.18
CA LEU A 29 -12.18 3.70 3.89
C LEU A 29 -11.04 3.49 2.88
N GLN A 30 -9.90 2.93 3.32
CA GLN A 30 -8.73 2.73 2.46
C GLN A 30 -8.86 1.49 1.56
N THR A 31 -9.71 0.54 1.93
CA THR A 31 -9.81 -0.77 1.24
C THR A 31 -10.15 -0.66 -0.26
N THR A 32 -10.91 0.36 -0.66
CA THR A 32 -11.19 0.64 -2.07
C THR A 32 -9.95 1.13 -2.81
N SER A 33 -9.17 2.04 -2.21
CA SER A 33 -7.86 2.46 -2.74
C SER A 33 -6.93 1.26 -2.90
N GLU A 34 -6.88 0.38 -1.88
CA GLU A 34 -6.06 -0.83 -1.89
C GLU A 34 -6.42 -1.80 -3.00
N ALA A 35 -7.72 -2.04 -3.20
CA ALA A 35 -8.22 -2.86 -4.30
C ALA A 35 -7.89 -2.21 -5.66
N THR A 36 -8.05 -0.89 -5.77
CA THR A 36 -7.83 -0.16 -7.03
C THR A 36 -6.37 -0.24 -7.48
N TYR A 37 -5.41 0.14 -6.63
CA TYR A 37 -3.99 0.04 -7.03
C TYR A 37 -3.53 -1.41 -7.18
N ALA A 38 -4.20 -2.37 -6.52
CA ALA A 38 -3.91 -3.79 -6.71
C ALA A 38 -4.27 -4.28 -8.11
N THR A 39 -5.38 -3.79 -8.65
CA THR A 39 -5.81 -4.02 -10.02
C THR A 39 -4.99 -3.22 -11.03
N MET A 40 -4.52 -2.02 -10.69
CA MET A 40 -3.74 -1.18 -11.61
C MET A 40 -2.27 -1.61 -11.74
N LEU A 41 -1.67 -2.16 -10.68
CA LEU A 41 -0.28 -2.63 -10.66
C LEU A 41 -0.18 -4.10 -10.19
N PRO A 42 -0.78 -5.05 -10.92
CA PRO A 42 -0.65 -6.46 -10.60
C PRO A 42 0.82 -6.88 -10.75
N GLY A 43 1.30 -7.69 -9.80
CA GLY A 43 2.68 -8.14 -9.77
C GLY A 43 3.68 -7.19 -9.13
N ILE A 44 3.24 -6.01 -8.66
CA ILE A 44 4.04 -5.09 -7.84
C ILE A 44 3.28 -4.86 -6.53
N SER A 45 3.96 -4.80 -5.40
CA SER A 45 3.40 -4.50 -4.07
C SER A 45 4.17 -3.39 -3.38
N ASN A 46 3.65 -2.87 -2.26
CA ASN A 46 4.37 -1.90 -1.43
C ASN A 46 5.67 -2.45 -0.80
N LEU A 47 5.89 -3.76 -0.86
CA LEU A 47 7.01 -4.46 -0.20
C LEU A 47 7.98 -5.10 -1.20
N THR A 48 7.64 -5.14 -2.49
CA THR A 48 8.49 -5.65 -3.58
C THR A 48 9.24 -4.49 -4.23
N ASN A 49 10.12 -3.86 -3.46
CA ASN A 49 10.78 -2.61 -3.83
C ASN A 49 12.05 -2.80 -4.67
N ARG A 50 12.54 -4.03 -4.85
CA ARG A 50 13.71 -4.31 -5.68
C ARG A 50 13.37 -5.32 -6.76
N LEU A 51 13.65 -4.96 -8.00
CA LEU A 51 13.30 -5.76 -9.16
C LEU A 51 14.13 -7.04 -9.24
N ARG A 52 15.42 -6.98 -8.88
CA ARG A 52 16.33 -8.13 -9.00
C ARG A 52 15.95 -9.32 -8.10
N TYR A 53 15.16 -9.08 -7.03
CA TYR A 53 14.61 -10.18 -6.24
C TYR A 53 13.74 -11.13 -7.06
N TYR A 54 13.04 -10.64 -8.09
CA TYR A 54 12.21 -11.50 -8.95
C TYR A 54 13.09 -12.54 -9.68
N GLY A 55 14.23 -12.11 -10.24
CA GLY A 55 15.18 -13.04 -10.87
C GLY A 55 15.90 -13.93 -9.87
N PHE A 56 16.32 -13.36 -8.73
CA PHE A 56 16.96 -14.12 -7.66
C PHE A 56 16.06 -15.26 -7.14
N TYR A 57 14.77 -15.01 -6.90
CA TYR A 57 13.86 -16.05 -6.41
C TYR A 57 13.55 -17.10 -7.48
N CYS A 58 13.39 -16.71 -8.75
CA CYS A 58 13.29 -17.66 -9.85
C CYS A 58 14.53 -18.57 -9.91
N TRP A 59 15.73 -17.99 -9.89
CA TRP A 59 16.99 -18.74 -9.86
C TRP A 59 17.11 -19.64 -8.63
N LEU A 60 16.79 -19.14 -7.43
CA LEU A 60 16.94 -19.87 -6.19
C LEU A 60 16.05 -21.13 -6.15
N LEU A 61 14.81 -21.02 -6.64
CA LEU A 61 13.87 -22.13 -6.72
C LEU A 61 14.31 -23.17 -7.76
N ASP A 62 14.74 -22.72 -8.94
CA ASP A 62 15.30 -23.61 -9.96
C ASP A 62 16.54 -24.36 -9.45
N PHE A 63 17.44 -23.61 -8.81
CA PHE A 63 18.68 -24.11 -8.24
C PHE A 63 18.42 -25.13 -7.12
N TYR A 64 17.40 -24.90 -6.29
CA TYR A 64 16.97 -25.87 -5.27
C TYR A 64 16.60 -27.22 -5.90
N PHE A 65 15.78 -27.25 -6.95
CA PHE A 65 15.40 -28.51 -7.60
C PHE A 65 16.54 -29.19 -8.38
N LYS A 66 17.49 -28.40 -8.91
CA LYS A 66 18.71 -28.93 -9.54
C LYS A 66 19.67 -29.58 -8.54
N THR A 67 19.67 -29.16 -7.28
CA THR A 67 20.66 -29.57 -6.27
C THR A 67 20.11 -30.54 -5.21
N GLU A 68 18.89 -30.31 -4.73
CA GLU A 68 18.27 -31.10 -3.66
C GLU A 68 17.42 -32.25 -4.23
N LYS A 69 17.69 -33.48 -3.76
CA LYS A 69 17.02 -34.71 -4.25
C LYS A 69 15.78 -35.11 -3.44
N LYS A 70 15.54 -34.47 -2.30
CA LYS A 70 14.38 -34.70 -1.42
C LYS A 70 13.81 -33.33 -1.07
N GLY A 71 12.53 -33.10 -1.38
CA GLY A 71 11.87 -31.84 -1.09
C GLY A 71 10.55 -32.06 -0.39
N ASN A 72 10.43 -31.51 0.83
CA ASN A 72 9.15 -31.18 1.43
C ASN A 72 9.12 -29.66 1.65
N SER A 73 7.94 -29.12 1.98
CA SER A 73 7.74 -27.68 2.21
C SER A 73 8.77 -27.11 3.20
N LYS A 74 9.04 -27.84 4.29
CA LYS A 74 9.95 -27.44 5.37
C LYS A 74 11.38 -27.25 4.89
N GLU A 75 11.94 -28.21 4.16
CA GLU A 75 13.32 -28.11 3.67
C GLU A 75 13.46 -27.00 2.62
N GLN A 76 12.47 -26.84 1.73
CA GLN A 76 12.46 -25.72 0.78
C GLN A 76 12.40 -24.37 1.51
N TYR A 77 11.57 -24.25 2.56
CA TYR A 77 11.48 -23.02 3.34
C TYR A 77 12.78 -22.69 4.06
N ARG A 78 13.46 -23.67 4.66
CA ARG A 78 14.80 -23.45 5.25
C ARG A 78 15.79 -22.96 4.22
N PHE A 79 15.82 -23.61 3.05
CA PHE A 79 16.71 -23.22 1.96
C PHE A 79 16.48 -21.76 1.53
N ILE A 80 15.23 -21.38 1.29
CA ILE A 80 14.85 -20.01 0.93
C ILE A 80 15.24 -19.02 2.03
N ARG A 81 14.88 -19.29 3.29
CA ARG A 81 15.13 -18.36 4.40
C ARG A 81 16.60 -18.13 4.69
N ARG A 82 17.42 -19.19 4.61
CA ARG A 82 18.88 -19.06 4.75
C ARG A 82 19.46 -18.21 3.62
N ALA A 83 18.98 -18.40 2.39
CA ALA A 83 19.37 -17.59 1.25
C ALA A 83 18.97 -16.12 1.40
N GLU A 84 17.75 -15.84 1.88
CA GLU A 84 17.30 -14.48 2.18
C GLU A 84 18.16 -13.78 3.23
N LEU A 85 18.44 -14.46 4.34
CA LEU A 85 19.30 -13.93 5.39
C LEU A 85 20.72 -13.68 4.88
N MET A 86 21.26 -14.59 4.06
CA MET A 86 22.56 -14.40 3.44
C MET A 86 22.60 -13.17 2.54
N ILE A 87 21.59 -12.98 1.67
CA ILE A 87 21.46 -11.76 0.85
C ILE A 87 21.40 -10.51 1.72
N ALA A 88 20.61 -10.53 2.81
CA ALA A 88 20.50 -9.40 3.71
C ALA A 88 21.85 -9.05 4.36
N ILE A 89 22.62 -10.05 4.80
CA ILE A 89 23.94 -9.86 5.40
C ILE A 89 24.93 -9.30 4.38
N ILE A 90 25.09 -9.92 3.20
CA ILE A 90 26.08 -9.43 2.22
C ILE A 90 25.78 -7.98 1.79
N MET A 91 24.50 -7.63 1.62
CA MET A 91 24.07 -6.29 1.29
C MET A 91 24.35 -5.30 2.43
N GLN A 92 24.08 -5.68 3.67
CA GLN A 92 24.35 -4.81 4.83
C GLN A 92 25.84 -4.76 5.24
N SER A 93 26.67 -5.70 4.80
CA SER A 93 28.10 -5.66 5.02
C SER A 93 28.79 -4.67 4.07
N GLU A 94 28.50 -4.76 2.77
CA GLU A 94 29.27 -4.08 1.71
C GLU A 94 28.50 -2.93 1.04
N ARG A 95 27.16 -2.88 1.17
CA ARG A 95 26.27 -1.89 0.52
C ARG A 95 25.26 -1.26 1.49
N LYS A 96 25.71 -0.83 2.67
CA LYS A 96 24.88 -0.25 3.75
C LYS A 96 23.92 0.88 3.34
N GLY A 97 24.30 1.68 2.33
CA GLY A 97 23.47 2.78 1.84
C GLY A 97 22.23 2.35 1.04
N VAL A 98 22.18 1.08 0.61
CA VAL A 98 21.07 0.55 -0.18
C VAL A 98 19.88 0.24 0.73
N GLN A 99 18.78 0.96 0.49
CA GLN A 99 17.52 0.79 1.22
C GLN A 99 16.66 -0.35 0.64
N GLN A 100 15.60 -0.71 1.37
CA GLN A 100 14.59 -1.69 0.93
C GLN A 100 15.14 -3.11 0.70
N ILE A 101 16.18 -3.47 1.44
CA ILE A 101 16.68 -4.85 1.51
C ILE A 101 15.88 -5.60 2.57
N THR A 102 15.29 -6.72 2.17
CA THR A 102 14.43 -7.52 3.02
C THR A 102 15.20 -8.01 4.25
N GLY A 103 14.73 -7.66 5.45
CA GLY A 103 15.35 -8.02 6.72
C GLY A 103 16.70 -7.36 7.00
N SER A 104 16.96 -6.20 6.38
CA SER A 104 18.14 -5.37 6.64
C SER A 104 18.39 -5.13 8.13
N ASN A 105 17.35 -4.77 8.89
CA ASN A 105 17.49 -4.46 10.32
C ASN A 105 18.01 -5.67 11.13
N PHE A 106 17.52 -6.87 10.82
CA PHE A 106 17.97 -8.10 11.47
C PHE A 106 19.43 -8.40 11.10
N ALA A 107 19.79 -8.27 9.83
CA ALA A 107 21.16 -8.45 9.35
C ALA A 107 22.13 -7.41 9.95
N SER A 108 21.75 -6.14 10.02
CA SER A 108 22.57 -5.08 10.63
C SER A 108 22.83 -5.37 12.11
N ASN A 109 21.82 -5.86 12.85
CA ASN A 109 22.01 -6.26 14.25
C ASN A 109 22.99 -7.42 14.37
N LEU A 110 22.85 -8.47 13.55
CA LEU A 110 23.79 -9.60 13.52
C LEU A 110 25.23 -9.15 13.22
N ILE A 111 25.41 -8.26 12.24
CA ILE A 111 26.72 -7.72 11.86
C ILE A 111 27.36 -6.95 13.02
N ASN A 112 26.57 -6.19 13.78
CA ASN A 112 27.08 -5.40 14.90
C ASN A 112 27.42 -6.24 16.14
N THR A 113 26.82 -7.43 16.28
CA THR A 113 27.03 -8.33 17.43
C THR A 113 27.94 -9.52 17.12
N ALA A 114 28.39 -9.68 15.88
CA ALA A 114 29.20 -10.82 15.48
C ALA A 114 30.65 -10.67 15.99
N GLU A 115 31.07 -11.59 16.85
CA GLU A 115 32.46 -11.76 17.28
C GLU A 115 33.13 -12.96 16.59
N GLU A 116 32.36 -13.77 15.87
CA GLU A 116 32.81 -14.99 15.21
C GLU A 116 33.35 -14.74 13.78
N THR A 117 33.99 -15.75 13.20
CA THR A 117 34.51 -15.70 11.81
C THR A 117 33.43 -15.95 10.76
N TYR A 118 32.20 -16.24 11.17
CA TYR A 118 31.05 -16.49 10.32
C TYR A 118 29.75 -16.04 10.98
N PHE A 119 28.71 -15.86 10.17
CA PHE A 119 27.34 -15.66 10.60
C PHE A 119 26.56 -16.98 10.55
N ASP A 120 25.89 -17.34 11.64
CA ASP A 120 25.06 -18.56 11.69
C ASP A 120 23.70 -18.32 11.00
N LEU A 121 23.60 -18.79 9.74
CA LEU A 121 22.38 -18.69 8.95
C LEU A 121 21.31 -19.66 9.45
N ALA A 122 21.68 -20.83 9.95
CA ALA A 122 20.71 -21.82 10.42
C ALA A 122 20.01 -21.31 11.69
N GLU A 123 20.77 -20.81 12.66
CA GLU A 123 20.22 -20.20 13.87
C GLU A 123 19.42 -18.94 13.55
N GLY A 124 19.93 -18.10 12.64
CA GLY A 124 19.26 -16.87 12.26
C GLY A 124 17.99 -17.08 11.42
N ALA A 125 17.90 -18.14 10.61
CA ALA A 125 16.84 -18.30 9.62
C ALA A 125 15.88 -19.46 9.90
N ASP A 126 16.34 -20.61 10.42
CA ASP A 126 15.54 -21.82 10.51
C ASP A 126 14.45 -21.70 11.59
N LYS A 127 13.19 -21.78 11.16
CA LYS A 127 12.04 -21.67 12.06
C LYS A 127 11.61 -23.05 12.60
N ASP A 128 12.55 -23.72 13.27
CA ASP A 128 12.29 -25.04 13.88
C ASP A 128 11.75 -24.96 15.32
N ASN A 129 12.05 -23.88 16.03
CA ASN A 129 11.56 -23.60 17.39
C ASN A 129 10.77 -22.29 17.40
N THR A 130 9.64 -22.28 18.10
CA THR A 130 8.73 -21.12 18.16
C THR A 130 9.26 -19.94 18.96
N ASP A 131 10.24 -20.18 19.85
CA ASP A 131 10.70 -19.19 20.84
C ASP A 131 12.00 -18.47 20.43
N LYS A 132 12.59 -18.82 19.28
CA LYS A 132 13.81 -18.16 18.79
C LYS A 132 13.50 -16.91 17.98
N ASN A 133 14.28 -15.85 18.22
CA ASN A 133 14.24 -14.63 17.41
C ASN A 133 14.96 -14.90 16.07
N VAL A 134 14.19 -15.30 15.07
CA VAL A 134 14.67 -15.59 13.71
C VAL A 134 14.39 -14.43 12.76
N TYR A 135 15.14 -14.37 11.66
CA TYR A 135 15.08 -13.40 10.56
C TYR A 135 13.65 -13.01 10.19
N TRP A 136 12.73 -14.00 10.12
CA TRP A 136 11.37 -13.77 9.68
C TRP A 136 10.29 -14.54 10.46
N LYS A 137 9.18 -13.85 10.78
CA LYS A 137 8.07 -14.45 11.54
C LYS A 137 7.25 -15.46 10.73
N TYR A 138 7.02 -15.23 9.44
CA TYR A 138 6.20 -16.14 8.61
C TYR A 138 6.99 -17.37 8.17
N PRO A 139 6.45 -18.60 8.25
CA PRO A 139 7.20 -19.83 7.94
C PRO A 139 7.83 -19.87 6.55
N SER A 140 7.14 -19.36 5.52
CA SER A 140 7.60 -19.32 4.13
C SER A 140 8.63 -18.22 3.81
N GLY A 141 9.17 -17.57 4.85
CA GLY A 141 10.15 -16.49 4.69
C GLY A 141 9.52 -15.20 4.17
N ALA A 142 10.37 -14.27 3.75
CA ALA A 142 9.90 -13.03 3.16
C ALA A 142 9.38 -13.24 1.73
N PHE A 143 9.93 -14.23 1.02
CA PHE A 143 9.47 -14.71 -0.27
C PHE A 143 7.98 -15.02 -0.24
N GLY A 144 7.56 -15.96 0.62
CA GLY A 144 6.17 -16.38 0.68
C GLY A 144 5.22 -15.28 1.17
N GLN A 145 5.68 -14.36 2.02
CA GLN A 145 4.84 -13.28 2.52
C GLN A 145 4.69 -12.12 1.53
N TYR A 146 5.76 -11.75 0.81
CA TYR A 146 5.81 -10.51 0.04
C TYR A 146 5.95 -10.72 -1.47
N TYR A 147 6.80 -11.64 -1.91
CA TYR A 147 7.12 -11.83 -3.32
C TYR A 147 6.23 -12.86 -3.99
N TYR A 148 5.79 -13.91 -3.29
CA TYR A 148 5.02 -15.00 -3.87
C TYR A 148 3.77 -14.52 -4.62
N GLY A 149 2.90 -13.74 -3.97
CA GLY A 149 1.68 -13.24 -4.62
C GLY A 149 1.96 -12.32 -5.81
N ALA A 150 3.02 -11.50 -5.72
CA ALA A 150 3.45 -10.63 -6.81
C ALA A 150 4.01 -11.43 -8.00
N MET A 151 4.90 -12.38 -7.74
CA MET A 151 5.50 -13.23 -8.77
C MET A 151 4.51 -14.22 -9.39
N GLN A 152 3.50 -14.66 -8.62
CA GLN A 152 2.39 -15.47 -9.13
C GLN A 152 1.51 -14.64 -10.08
N ALA A 153 1.21 -13.38 -9.76
CA ALA A 153 0.46 -12.48 -10.64
C ALA A 153 1.22 -12.17 -11.95
N LEU A 154 2.55 -12.29 -11.96
CA LEU A 154 3.39 -12.23 -13.16
C LEU A 154 3.62 -13.61 -13.81
N SER A 155 2.98 -14.66 -13.29
CA SER A 155 3.12 -16.03 -13.76
C SER A 155 4.56 -16.53 -13.81
N LEU A 156 5.41 -16.07 -12.89
CA LEU A 156 6.80 -16.54 -12.74
C LEU A 156 6.91 -17.76 -11.84
N ILE A 157 6.00 -17.86 -10.86
CA ILE A 157 5.98 -18.90 -9.83
C ILE A 157 4.66 -19.66 -9.88
N ILE A 158 4.76 -20.98 -9.73
CA ILE A 158 3.65 -21.91 -9.56
C ILE A 158 3.77 -22.59 -8.19
N THR A 159 2.65 -23.05 -7.65
CA THR A 159 2.61 -23.82 -6.41
C THR A 159 2.07 -25.21 -6.68
N ALA A 160 2.78 -26.22 -6.18
CA ALA A 160 2.25 -27.55 -6.01
C ALA A 160 1.80 -27.71 -4.55
N ILE A 161 0.59 -28.24 -4.35
CA ILE A 161 0.05 -28.57 -3.04
C ILE A 161 -0.17 -30.07 -3.03
N ASN A 162 0.37 -30.79 -2.05
CA ASN A 162 0.11 -32.22 -1.88
C ASN A 162 -1.17 -32.45 -1.03
N ASP A 163 -1.59 -33.71 -0.91
CA ASP A 163 -2.80 -34.10 -0.15
C ASP A 163 -2.73 -33.73 1.35
N ASP A 164 -1.51 -33.56 1.90
CA ASP A 164 -1.27 -33.14 3.28
C ASP A 164 -1.30 -31.62 3.48
N GLY A 165 -1.53 -30.85 2.41
CA GLY A 165 -1.55 -29.39 2.42
C GLY A 165 -0.16 -28.73 2.43
N ASP A 166 0.92 -29.49 2.20
CA ASP A 166 2.25 -28.94 2.02
C ASP A 166 2.35 -28.19 0.70
N VAL A 167 2.73 -26.91 0.80
CA VAL A 167 2.96 -26.04 -0.34
C VAL A 167 4.44 -26.08 -0.73
N ILE A 168 4.70 -26.38 -2.00
CA ILE A 168 6.02 -26.29 -2.61
C ILE A 168 5.96 -25.29 -3.75
N TYR A 169 6.90 -24.36 -3.75
CA TYR A 169 7.04 -23.35 -4.80
C TYR A 169 7.92 -23.87 -5.92
N ASN A 170 7.56 -23.56 -7.16
CA ASN A 170 8.37 -23.86 -8.34
C ASN A 170 8.25 -22.71 -9.35
N ILE A 171 9.11 -22.68 -10.36
CA ILE A 171 9.07 -21.68 -11.43
C ILE A 171 8.16 -22.13 -12.57
N SER A 172 7.59 -21.18 -13.29
CA SER A 172 6.87 -21.46 -14.53
C SER A 172 7.84 -21.79 -15.68
N LYS A 173 7.37 -22.65 -16.61
CA LYS A 173 8.07 -23.00 -17.84
C LYS A 173 7.70 -22.04 -18.98
N PRO A 174 8.55 -21.85 -20.01
CA PRO A 174 8.23 -21.06 -21.18
C PRO A 174 6.89 -21.46 -21.79
N HIS A 175 6.08 -20.47 -22.10
CA HIS A 175 4.76 -20.68 -22.68
C HIS A 175 4.51 -19.65 -23.79
N PRO A 176 3.98 -20.04 -24.97
CA PRO A 176 3.84 -19.12 -26.12
C PRO A 176 3.01 -17.86 -25.88
N ARG A 177 2.19 -17.84 -24.82
CA ARG A 177 1.27 -16.74 -24.47
C ARG A 177 1.78 -15.83 -23.34
N GLN A 178 3.02 -16.05 -22.89
CA GLN A 178 3.70 -15.27 -21.86
C GLN A 178 5.03 -14.82 -22.45
N LYS A 179 5.40 -13.54 -22.28
CA LYS A 179 6.68 -13.03 -22.80
C LYS A 179 7.88 -13.62 -22.05
N VAL A 180 7.75 -13.75 -20.73
CA VAL A 180 8.86 -14.13 -19.84
C VAL A 180 8.39 -15.10 -18.77
N SER A 181 8.92 -16.32 -18.76
CA SER A 181 8.69 -17.32 -17.71
C SER A 181 9.68 -17.21 -16.56
N GLY A 182 9.37 -17.90 -15.44
CA GLY A 182 10.29 -18.01 -14.32
C GLY A 182 11.59 -18.74 -14.67
N GLU A 183 11.53 -19.75 -15.54
CA GLU A 183 12.72 -20.43 -16.06
C GLU A 183 13.63 -19.50 -16.87
N GLN A 184 13.07 -18.67 -17.75
CA GLN A 184 13.89 -17.72 -18.54
C GLN A 184 14.60 -16.70 -17.64
N LEU A 185 13.93 -16.18 -16.61
CA LEU A 185 14.57 -15.29 -15.64
C LEU A 185 15.62 -16.01 -14.78
N ALA A 186 15.36 -17.25 -14.38
CA ALA A 186 16.32 -18.07 -13.64
C ALA A 186 17.60 -18.30 -14.46
N GLU A 187 17.46 -18.66 -15.73
CA GLU A 187 18.57 -18.86 -16.66
C GLU A 187 19.35 -17.55 -16.89
N ALA A 188 18.64 -16.44 -17.12
CA ALA A 188 19.28 -15.14 -17.33
C ALA A 188 20.07 -14.67 -16.09
N PHE A 189 19.55 -14.91 -14.89
CA PHE A 189 20.29 -14.67 -13.65
C PHE A 189 21.50 -15.62 -13.53
N GLU A 190 21.32 -16.90 -13.86
CA GLU A 190 22.38 -17.92 -13.80
C GLU A 190 23.57 -17.63 -14.73
N VAL A 191 23.35 -17.02 -15.90
CA VAL A 191 24.43 -16.65 -16.85
C VAL A 191 25.48 -15.74 -16.20
N SER A 192 25.09 -14.93 -15.22
CA SER A 192 26.03 -14.08 -14.49
C SER A 192 26.90 -14.83 -13.47
N LEU A 193 26.59 -16.10 -13.16
CA LEU A 193 27.19 -16.87 -12.07
C LEU A 193 28.18 -17.93 -12.59
N SER A 194 29.42 -17.87 -12.13
CA SER A 194 30.37 -18.95 -12.38
C SER A 194 30.06 -20.21 -11.54
N PRO A 195 30.47 -21.42 -11.98
CA PRO A 195 30.27 -22.64 -11.21
C PRO A 195 30.84 -22.57 -9.78
N GLN A 196 31.98 -21.90 -9.60
CA GLN A 196 32.63 -21.72 -8.30
C GLN A 196 31.76 -20.88 -7.35
N ILE A 197 31.11 -19.83 -7.86
CA ILE A 197 30.26 -18.95 -7.07
C ILE A 197 28.94 -19.63 -6.70
N LYS A 198 28.37 -20.44 -7.59
CA LYS A 198 27.20 -21.28 -7.29
C LYS A 198 27.51 -22.28 -6.16
N GLU A 199 28.66 -22.94 -6.22
CA GLU A 199 29.11 -23.85 -5.17
C GLU A 199 29.40 -23.11 -3.86
N LEU A 200 30.01 -21.92 -3.92
CA LEU A 200 30.25 -21.08 -2.75
C LEU A 200 28.92 -20.72 -2.06
N PHE A 201 27.95 -20.21 -2.82
CA PHE A 201 26.60 -19.91 -2.34
C PHE A 201 25.96 -21.16 -1.71
N TYR A 202 25.91 -22.27 -2.44
CA TYR A 202 25.28 -23.51 -1.98
C TYR A 202 25.93 -24.06 -0.70
N SER A 203 27.25 -24.07 -0.63
CA SER A 203 27.98 -24.59 0.52
C SER A 203 27.69 -23.81 1.80
N ASN A 204 27.59 -22.47 1.71
CA ASN A 204 27.22 -21.61 2.83
C ASN A 204 25.77 -21.89 3.29
N ILE A 205 24.82 -22.02 2.35
CA ILE A 205 23.42 -22.37 2.66
C ILE A 205 23.29 -23.76 3.28
N LYS A 206 23.99 -24.76 2.74
CA LYS A 206 23.91 -26.14 3.21
C LYS A 206 24.51 -26.31 4.61
N LYS A 207 25.67 -25.70 4.85
CA LYS A 207 26.32 -25.64 6.17
C LYS A 207 25.53 -24.79 7.16
N GLY A 208 24.71 -23.85 6.67
CA GLY A 208 24.00 -22.89 7.50
C GLY A 208 24.93 -21.84 8.10
N LYS A 209 26.07 -21.54 7.45
CA LYS A 209 27.08 -20.61 7.96
C LYS A 209 27.58 -19.77 6.78
N LEU A 210 27.63 -18.44 6.95
CA LEU A 210 28.20 -17.49 6.00
C LEU A 210 29.53 -16.96 6.54
N TYR A 211 30.65 -17.32 5.93
CA TYR A 211 31.96 -16.83 6.36
C TYR A 211 32.21 -15.39 5.89
N HIS A 212 32.89 -14.58 6.72
CA HIS A 212 33.23 -13.20 6.36
C HIS A 212 34.06 -13.11 5.07
N SER A 213 34.97 -14.08 4.85
CA SER A 213 35.81 -14.17 3.66
C SER A 213 35.00 -14.29 2.36
N ASP A 214 33.81 -14.85 2.43
CA ASP A 214 33.00 -15.19 1.26
C ASP A 214 32.14 -14.00 0.81
N ILE A 215 31.89 -13.04 1.71
CA ILE A 215 30.99 -11.90 1.48
C ILE A 215 31.44 -11.04 0.32
N SER A 216 32.72 -10.64 0.31
CA SER A 216 33.25 -9.73 -0.71
C SER A 216 33.27 -10.36 -2.10
N GLU A 217 33.23 -11.69 -2.20
CA GLU A 217 33.09 -12.39 -3.48
C GLU A 217 31.62 -12.58 -3.87
N LEU A 218 30.76 -13.02 -2.95
CA LEU A 218 29.32 -13.23 -3.20
C LEU A 218 28.59 -11.95 -3.60
N ILE A 219 28.92 -10.80 -2.98
CA ILE A 219 28.25 -9.52 -3.25
C ILE A 219 28.40 -9.06 -4.71
N LYS A 220 29.50 -9.43 -5.38
CA LYS A 220 29.75 -9.04 -6.78
C LYS A 220 28.68 -9.59 -7.73
N TYR A 221 28.07 -10.72 -7.37
CA TYR A 221 27.12 -11.44 -8.21
C TYR A 221 25.68 -11.30 -7.70
N PHE A 222 25.48 -11.37 -6.38
CA PHE A 222 24.17 -11.44 -5.74
C PHE A 222 23.62 -10.10 -5.26
N ALA A 223 24.31 -8.98 -5.51
CA ALA A 223 23.82 -7.66 -5.10
C ALA A 223 22.50 -7.29 -5.79
N ILE A 224 21.45 -7.08 -5.00
CA ILE A 224 20.07 -6.93 -5.48
C ILE A 224 19.78 -5.55 -6.10
N ASP A 225 20.60 -4.55 -5.83
CA ASP A 225 20.47 -3.17 -6.34
C ASP A 225 21.10 -2.94 -7.71
N THR A 226 21.80 -3.93 -8.27
CA THR A 226 22.50 -3.78 -9.56
C THR A 226 21.95 -4.73 -10.61
N ILE A 227 21.39 -4.16 -11.69
CA ILE A 227 20.99 -4.88 -12.91
C ILE A 227 21.82 -4.30 -14.07
N GLN A 228 22.63 -5.13 -14.72
CA GLN A 228 23.44 -4.70 -15.86
C GLN A 228 22.56 -4.54 -17.10
N THR A 229 22.58 -3.36 -17.72
CA THR A 229 21.69 -2.97 -18.82
C THR A 229 21.95 -3.69 -20.15
N GLU A 230 23.11 -4.33 -20.27
CA GLU A 230 23.52 -5.13 -21.43
C GLU A 230 23.15 -6.61 -21.28
N ASN A 231 22.78 -7.05 -20.07
CA ASN A 231 22.46 -8.45 -19.82
C ASN A 231 21.03 -8.78 -20.27
N ALA A 232 20.82 -10.04 -20.70
CA ALA A 232 19.51 -10.58 -21.01
C ALA A 232 18.51 -10.42 -19.83
N GLU A 233 19.01 -10.46 -18.59
CA GLU A 233 18.22 -10.21 -17.37
C GLU A 233 17.46 -8.87 -17.42
N TRP A 234 18.12 -7.78 -17.87
CA TRP A 234 17.48 -6.47 -17.97
C TRP A 234 16.35 -6.45 -19.00
N GLN A 235 16.58 -7.06 -20.16
CA GLN A 235 15.58 -7.11 -21.23
C GLN A 235 14.36 -7.93 -20.79
N LEU A 236 14.57 -9.08 -20.15
CA LEU A 236 13.47 -9.91 -19.63
C LEU A 236 12.66 -9.17 -18.56
N TYR A 237 13.28 -8.35 -17.70
CA TYR A 237 12.50 -7.54 -16.77
C TYR A 237 11.61 -6.51 -17.46
N VAL A 238 12.11 -5.85 -18.50
CA VAL A 238 11.31 -4.91 -19.29
C VAL A 238 10.15 -5.63 -19.97
N GLU A 239 10.43 -6.75 -20.64
CA GLU A 239 9.40 -7.56 -21.31
C GLU A 239 8.35 -8.09 -20.33
N MET A 240 8.76 -8.53 -19.14
CA MET A 240 7.87 -8.97 -18.06
C MET A 240 6.97 -7.84 -17.56
N LEU A 241 7.53 -6.65 -17.28
CA LEU A 241 6.76 -5.52 -16.79
C LEU A 241 5.76 -4.98 -17.84
N LEU A 242 6.13 -5.06 -19.12
CA LEU A 242 5.32 -4.62 -20.26
C LEU A 242 4.51 -5.76 -20.92
N ASP A 243 4.42 -6.93 -20.27
CA ASP A 243 3.48 -7.98 -20.68
C ASP A 243 2.05 -7.66 -20.20
N LYS A 244 1.07 -8.44 -20.67
CA LYS A 244 -0.29 -8.41 -20.13
C LYS A 244 -0.31 -8.69 -18.62
N ASP A 245 -1.36 -8.20 -17.96
CA ASP A 245 -1.65 -8.54 -16.58
C ASP A 245 -2.11 -9.99 -16.49
N GLU A 246 -1.68 -10.71 -15.46
CA GLU A 246 -1.90 -12.16 -15.30
C GLU A 246 -1.54 -12.96 -16.57
N PRO A 247 -0.25 -13.09 -16.92
CA PRO A 247 0.17 -13.75 -18.16
C PRO A 247 -0.41 -15.16 -18.38
N SER A 248 -0.68 -15.89 -17.29
CA SER A 248 -1.34 -17.20 -17.29
C SER A 248 -2.82 -17.18 -17.71
N GLN A 249 -3.48 -16.02 -17.76
CA GLN A 249 -4.85 -15.90 -18.21
C GLN A 249 -4.96 -16.14 -19.71
N GLU A 250 -5.70 -17.18 -20.07
CA GLU A 250 -5.87 -17.62 -21.47
C GLU A 250 -7.00 -16.91 -22.20
N MET A 251 -8.03 -16.46 -21.49
CA MET A 251 -9.17 -15.79 -22.11
C MET A 251 -8.85 -14.33 -22.41
N GLU A 252 -8.83 -13.96 -23.70
CA GLU A 252 -8.49 -12.60 -24.14
C GLU A 252 -9.36 -11.51 -23.52
N GLU A 253 -10.63 -11.79 -23.31
CA GLU A 253 -11.58 -10.87 -22.68
C GLU A 253 -11.33 -10.66 -21.17
N ARG A 254 -10.43 -11.44 -20.55
CA ARG A 254 -10.20 -11.43 -19.09
C ARG A 254 -8.89 -10.79 -18.67
N PHE A 255 -7.87 -10.78 -19.53
CA PHE A 255 -6.62 -10.10 -19.19
C PHE A 255 -6.69 -8.61 -19.51
N THR A 256 -5.85 -7.85 -18.83
CA THR A 256 -5.74 -6.39 -18.98
C THR A 256 -4.30 -6.00 -19.22
N PHE A 257 -4.04 -4.69 -19.37
CA PHE A 257 -2.69 -4.15 -19.53
C PHE A 257 -2.43 -2.99 -18.55
N HIS A 258 -3.18 -2.92 -17.44
CA HIS A 258 -3.11 -1.83 -16.49
C HIS A 258 -1.70 -1.58 -15.96
N ARG A 259 -0.90 -2.63 -15.67
CA ARG A 259 0.50 -2.43 -15.27
C ARG A 259 1.30 -1.73 -16.36
N ARG A 260 1.26 -2.27 -17.58
CA ARG A 260 1.97 -1.72 -18.75
C ARG A 260 1.52 -0.30 -19.02
N GLU A 261 0.21 -0.06 -19.17
CA GLU A 261 -0.35 1.25 -19.47
C GLU A 261 -0.04 2.28 -18.37
N THR A 262 0.04 1.86 -17.10
CA THR A 262 0.46 2.75 -16.00
C THR A 262 1.93 3.15 -16.15
N ILE A 263 2.82 2.19 -16.43
CA ILE A 263 4.25 2.47 -16.64
C ILE A 263 4.42 3.42 -17.83
N LEU A 264 3.78 3.13 -18.96
CA LEU A 264 3.85 3.96 -20.15
C LEU A 264 3.29 5.37 -19.89
N SER A 265 2.17 5.48 -19.19
CA SER A 265 1.56 6.77 -18.87
C SER A 265 2.42 7.62 -17.92
N LEU A 266 3.08 7.00 -16.95
CA LEU A 266 4.03 7.68 -16.06
C LEU A 266 5.24 8.21 -16.84
N LEU A 267 5.83 7.39 -17.73
CA LEU A 267 6.96 7.81 -18.57
C LEU A 267 6.53 8.93 -19.52
N ASN A 268 5.37 8.83 -20.15
CA ASN A 268 4.83 9.88 -21.03
C ASN A 268 4.55 11.19 -20.27
N THR A 269 4.06 11.09 -19.03
CA THR A 269 3.86 12.27 -18.15
C THR A 269 5.20 12.92 -17.82
N ALA A 270 6.22 12.11 -17.51
CA ALA A 270 7.57 12.58 -17.23
C ALA A 270 8.21 13.26 -18.46
N VAL A 271 8.04 12.71 -19.67
CA VAL A 271 8.51 13.34 -20.92
C VAL A 271 7.88 14.72 -21.12
N LYS A 272 6.58 14.87 -20.84
CA LYS A 272 5.87 16.16 -20.88
C LYS A 272 6.28 17.11 -19.75
N ASN A 273 6.86 16.58 -18.68
CA ASN A 273 7.35 17.30 -17.50
C ASN A 273 8.87 17.47 -17.54
N GLU A 274 9.44 17.81 -18.70
CA GLU A 274 10.88 18.07 -18.85
C GLU A 274 11.77 16.90 -18.38
N ASN A 275 11.31 15.67 -18.62
CA ASN A 275 11.92 14.41 -18.17
C ASN A 275 11.93 14.20 -16.64
N ASN A 276 11.23 15.01 -15.86
CA ASN A 276 11.10 14.82 -14.42
C ASN A 276 9.98 13.82 -14.10
N TYR A 277 10.36 12.68 -13.53
CA TYR A 277 9.47 11.63 -13.09
C TYR A 277 8.77 12.02 -11.78
N ASP A 278 7.49 12.34 -11.91
CA ASP A 278 6.60 12.67 -10.80
C ASP A 278 5.30 11.87 -10.93
N TRP A 279 5.22 10.77 -10.15
CA TRP A 279 4.04 9.93 -10.14
C TRP A 279 2.82 10.63 -9.52
N TYR A 280 3.02 11.62 -8.64
CA TYR A 280 1.91 12.36 -8.04
C TYR A 280 1.26 13.28 -9.07
N ARG A 281 2.08 13.94 -9.90
CA ARG A 281 1.60 14.70 -11.04
C ARG A 281 0.74 13.84 -11.98
N PHE A 282 1.15 12.61 -12.28
CA PHE A 282 0.36 11.66 -13.07
C PHE A 282 -1.01 11.35 -12.43
N LEU A 283 -1.08 11.17 -11.11
CA LEU A 283 -2.35 10.94 -10.41
C LEU A 283 -3.28 12.15 -10.51
N LEU A 284 -2.74 13.36 -10.32
CA LEU A 284 -3.52 14.60 -10.46
C LEU A 284 -4.00 14.81 -11.91
N GLU A 285 -3.17 14.50 -12.91
CA GLU A 285 -3.57 14.53 -14.31
C GLU A 285 -4.70 13.53 -14.59
N SER A 286 -4.60 12.30 -14.08
CA SER A 286 -5.66 11.29 -14.19
C SER A 286 -6.96 11.75 -13.53
N TYR A 287 -6.87 12.37 -12.36
CA TYR A 287 -8.02 12.92 -11.64
C TYR A 287 -8.73 14.03 -12.42
N ARG A 288 -7.97 14.99 -12.97
CA ARG A 288 -8.52 16.10 -13.77
C ARG A 288 -9.19 15.62 -15.06
N LYS A 289 -8.63 14.60 -15.69
CA LYS A 289 -9.19 14.01 -16.92
C LYS A 289 -10.48 13.23 -16.68
N LYS A 290 -10.72 12.75 -15.45
CA LYS A 290 -11.91 11.98 -15.06
C LYS A 290 -12.17 10.80 -16.01
N LEU A 291 -13.32 10.79 -16.70
CA LEU A 291 -13.69 9.78 -17.71
C LEU A 291 -13.26 10.16 -19.13
N GLY A 292 -12.62 11.31 -19.31
CA GLY A 292 -12.36 11.93 -20.61
C GLY A 292 -13.55 12.74 -21.12
N THR A 293 -13.57 12.97 -22.43
CA THR A 293 -14.66 13.68 -23.12
C THR A 293 -15.36 12.75 -24.10
N ASN A 294 -16.60 13.08 -24.52
CA ASN A 294 -17.35 12.23 -25.46
C ASN A 294 -16.60 11.94 -26.78
N GLY A 295 -15.70 12.83 -27.22
CA GLY A 295 -14.86 12.61 -28.41
C GLY A 295 -13.54 11.89 -28.13
N TYR A 296 -13.09 11.89 -26.88
CA TYR A 296 -11.81 11.31 -26.44
C TYR A 296 -12.00 10.70 -25.03
N PRO A 297 -12.61 9.50 -24.93
CA PRO A 297 -12.75 8.82 -23.65
C PRO A 297 -11.37 8.43 -23.10
N GLU A 298 -11.22 8.49 -21.78
CA GLU A 298 -9.98 8.06 -21.14
C GLU A 298 -9.87 6.53 -21.08
N THR A 299 -8.63 6.05 -20.95
CA THR A 299 -8.38 4.61 -20.85
C THR A 299 -8.90 4.06 -19.54
N GLU A 300 -9.27 2.77 -19.51
CA GLU A 300 -9.69 2.13 -18.25
C GLU A 300 -8.63 2.22 -17.15
N THR A 301 -7.34 2.25 -17.52
CA THR A 301 -6.23 2.43 -16.57
C THR A 301 -6.26 3.83 -15.94
N ASN A 302 -6.42 4.88 -16.75
CA ASN A 302 -6.50 6.25 -16.23
C ASN A 302 -7.78 6.48 -15.42
N ILE A 303 -8.91 5.88 -15.82
CA ILE A 303 -10.14 5.87 -15.03
C ILE A 303 -9.92 5.16 -13.68
N GLY A 304 -9.14 4.07 -13.67
CA GLY A 304 -8.73 3.40 -12.43
C GLY A 304 -7.92 4.31 -11.50
N TRP A 305 -6.96 5.07 -12.03
CA TRP A 305 -6.19 6.03 -11.24
C TRP A 305 -6.99 7.26 -10.81
N TYR A 306 -7.94 7.72 -11.62
CA TYR A 306 -8.94 8.70 -11.23
C TYR A 306 -9.79 8.20 -10.05
N CYS A 307 -10.31 6.97 -10.15
CA CYS A 307 -11.08 6.33 -9.09
C CYS A 307 -10.26 6.22 -7.79
N TYR A 308 -8.99 5.80 -7.88
CA TYR A 308 -8.07 5.79 -6.75
C TYR A 308 -7.95 7.19 -6.11
N GLN A 309 -7.63 8.21 -6.90
CA GLN A 309 -7.40 9.56 -6.38
C GLN A 309 -8.68 10.18 -5.78
N LEU A 310 -9.85 9.92 -6.37
CA LEU A 310 -11.13 10.33 -5.79
C LEU A 310 -11.39 9.64 -4.44
N ASN A 311 -11.04 8.36 -4.31
CA ASN A 311 -11.10 7.69 -3.01
C ASN A 311 -10.15 8.30 -1.98
N GLU A 312 -8.95 8.70 -2.40
CA GLU A 312 -7.98 9.36 -1.53
C GLU A 312 -8.53 10.69 -1.00
N TYR A 313 -9.16 11.51 -1.84
CA TYR A 313 -9.80 12.74 -1.35
C TYR A 313 -10.95 12.47 -0.40
N TRP A 314 -11.81 11.50 -0.72
CA TRP A 314 -12.92 11.08 0.14
C TRP A 314 -12.43 10.60 1.51
N GLN A 315 -11.50 9.65 1.53
CA GLN A 315 -11.01 9.08 2.79
C GLN A 315 -10.18 10.09 3.59
N TYR A 316 -9.44 10.99 2.92
CA TYR A 316 -8.74 12.09 3.59
C TYR A 316 -9.74 13.07 4.21
N SER A 317 -10.79 13.48 3.50
CA SER A 317 -11.87 14.33 4.04
C SER A 317 -12.52 13.73 5.30
N CYS A 318 -12.95 12.46 5.24
CA CYS A 318 -13.51 11.80 6.42
C CYS A 318 -12.48 11.62 7.54
N GLY A 319 -11.23 11.29 7.19
CA GLY A 319 -10.13 11.18 8.15
C GLY A 319 -9.87 12.50 8.87
N THR A 320 -9.96 13.63 8.18
CA THR A 320 -9.83 14.98 8.73
C THR A 320 -10.96 15.28 9.72
N MET A 321 -12.22 15.00 9.36
CA MET A 321 -13.35 15.16 10.28
C MET A 321 -13.22 14.27 11.51
N PHE A 322 -12.77 13.03 11.33
CA PHE A 322 -12.51 12.11 12.43
C PHE A 322 -11.41 12.62 13.36
N TRP A 323 -10.31 13.08 12.80
CA TRP A 323 -9.21 13.66 13.57
C TRP A 323 -9.68 14.88 14.37
N ALA A 324 -10.45 15.77 13.76
CA ALA A 324 -11.05 16.91 14.43
C ALA A 324 -12.00 16.50 15.58
N VAL A 325 -12.84 15.48 15.39
CA VAL A 325 -13.67 14.93 16.49
C VAL A 325 -12.77 14.46 17.64
N LEU A 326 -11.68 13.75 17.35
CA LEU A 326 -10.76 13.25 18.37
C LEU A 326 -10.03 14.37 19.11
N GLN A 327 -9.57 15.40 18.39
CA GLN A 327 -8.94 16.57 19.01
C GLN A 327 -9.92 17.34 19.88
N HIS A 328 -11.14 17.56 19.39
CA HIS A 328 -12.16 18.27 20.16
C HIS A 328 -12.55 17.48 21.43
N LEU A 329 -12.66 16.15 21.35
CA LEU A 329 -12.86 15.29 22.52
C LEU A 329 -11.69 15.36 23.49
N TYR A 330 -10.45 15.41 22.98
CA TYR A 330 -9.26 15.55 23.79
C TYR A 330 -9.29 16.85 24.61
N ASP A 331 -9.73 17.97 24.04
CA ASP A 331 -9.76 19.26 24.74
C ASP A 331 -10.62 19.25 26.02
N PHE A 332 -11.66 18.41 26.08
CA PHE A 332 -12.51 18.31 27.27
C PHE A 332 -11.86 17.58 28.44
N GLN A 333 -10.90 16.69 28.19
CA GLN A 333 -10.25 15.82 29.20
C GLN A 333 -11.22 15.01 30.08
N GLN A 334 -12.48 14.85 29.66
CA GLN A 334 -13.52 14.11 30.38
C GLN A 334 -14.59 13.58 29.41
N ASP A 335 -15.31 12.53 29.82
CA ASP A 335 -16.40 11.92 29.04
C ASP A 335 -17.47 12.96 28.67
N GLN A 336 -17.91 12.95 27.42
CA GLN A 336 -18.92 13.90 26.93
C GLN A 336 -20.24 13.18 26.61
N TYR A 337 -21.37 13.79 26.96
CA TYR A 337 -22.67 13.29 26.52
C TYR A 337 -22.79 13.45 25.00
N LEU A 338 -22.80 12.33 24.28
CA LEU A 338 -22.61 12.26 22.83
C LEU A 338 -23.59 13.15 22.04
N PRO A 339 -24.91 13.16 22.30
CA PRO A 339 -25.83 14.03 21.57
C PRO A 339 -25.50 15.52 21.72
N LEU A 340 -25.15 15.97 22.94
CA LEU A 340 -24.80 17.37 23.17
C LEU A 340 -23.45 17.75 22.57
N PHE A 341 -22.48 16.83 22.64
CA PHE A 341 -21.17 16.98 22.02
C PHE A 341 -21.30 17.19 20.51
N VAL A 342 -21.98 16.28 19.82
CA VAL A 342 -22.13 16.36 18.35
C VAL A 342 -22.89 17.62 17.97
N LYS A 343 -23.99 17.95 18.66
CA LYS A 343 -24.79 19.15 18.35
C LYS A 343 -23.96 20.42 18.46
N LYS A 344 -23.25 20.62 19.58
CA LYS A 344 -22.41 21.81 19.80
C LYS A 344 -21.27 21.90 18.79
N PHE A 345 -20.57 20.80 18.56
CA PHE A 345 -19.44 20.77 17.64
C PHE A 345 -19.89 21.06 16.20
N SER A 346 -21.01 20.45 15.78
CA SER A 346 -21.62 20.68 14.45
C SER A 346 -22.01 22.14 14.28
N SER A 347 -22.64 22.77 15.29
CA SER A 347 -22.97 24.20 15.24
C SER A 347 -21.75 25.10 15.12
N SER A 348 -20.64 24.79 15.80
CA SER A 348 -19.40 25.55 15.63
C SER A 348 -18.86 25.41 14.20
N ILE A 349 -18.88 24.20 13.63
CA ILE A 349 -18.40 23.93 12.27
C ILE A 349 -19.26 24.67 11.24
N THR A 350 -20.59 24.56 11.31
CA THR A 350 -21.49 25.22 10.35
C THR A 350 -21.36 26.73 10.39
N ASN A 351 -21.19 27.33 11.58
CA ASN A 351 -20.92 28.75 11.71
C ASN A 351 -19.61 29.15 10.99
N GLU A 352 -18.54 28.37 11.11
CA GLU A 352 -17.28 28.65 10.41
C GLU A 352 -17.39 28.45 8.88
N ILE A 353 -18.15 27.44 8.41
CA ILE A 353 -18.44 27.26 6.98
C ILE A 353 -19.18 28.49 6.44
N CYS A 354 -20.25 28.93 7.12
CA CYS A 354 -21.03 30.09 6.70
C CYS A 354 -20.21 31.40 6.72
N LYS A 355 -19.29 31.56 7.68
CA LYS A 355 -18.39 32.72 7.72
C LYS A 355 -17.50 32.80 6.48
N GLU A 356 -17.00 31.66 6.01
CA GLU A 356 -16.11 31.59 4.85
C GLU A 356 -16.85 31.85 3.52
N LEU A 357 -18.08 31.34 3.38
CA LEU A 357 -18.89 31.48 2.17
C LEU A 357 -19.55 32.87 2.00
N LYS A 358 -19.34 33.80 2.95
CA LYS A 358 -19.87 35.19 3.02
C LYS A 358 -21.36 35.29 3.42
N GLN A 359 -21.76 36.49 3.86
CA GLN A 359 -22.90 36.86 4.73
C GLN A 359 -24.34 36.42 4.34
N ALA A 360 -24.58 35.65 3.28
CA ALA A 360 -25.94 35.22 2.89
C ALA A 360 -26.30 33.79 3.34
N THR A 361 -25.35 33.02 3.86
CA THR A 361 -25.58 31.63 4.32
C THR A 361 -25.80 31.56 5.82
N GLU A 362 -26.85 30.86 6.23
CA GLU A 362 -27.08 30.50 7.62
C GLU A 362 -26.96 28.98 7.81
N PRO A 363 -26.71 28.49 9.04
CA PRO A 363 -26.73 27.04 9.31
C PRO A 363 -28.06 26.34 8.92
N THR A 364 -29.14 27.11 8.78
CA THR A 364 -30.47 26.69 8.32
C THR A 364 -30.63 26.69 6.79
N SER A 365 -29.69 27.27 6.04
CA SER A 365 -29.66 27.20 4.57
C SER A 365 -29.61 25.75 4.12
N SER A 366 -30.24 25.47 2.98
CA SER A 366 -30.22 24.14 2.39
C SER A 366 -28.83 23.78 1.89
N LEU A 367 -28.49 22.49 1.91
CA LEU A 367 -27.19 22.04 1.40
C LEU A 367 -27.01 22.36 -0.09
N ALA A 368 -28.09 22.36 -0.88
CA ALA A 368 -28.08 22.80 -2.28
C ALA A 368 -27.61 24.26 -2.45
N GLU A 369 -28.12 25.19 -1.64
CA GLU A 369 -27.67 26.60 -1.64
C GLU A 369 -26.19 26.71 -1.27
N ILE A 370 -25.73 25.94 -0.28
CA ILE A 370 -24.31 25.91 0.11
C ILE A 370 -23.43 25.42 -1.06
N LEU A 371 -23.86 24.38 -1.77
CA LEU A 371 -23.12 23.82 -2.91
C LEU A 371 -22.97 24.81 -4.08
N GLU A 372 -23.97 25.67 -4.31
CA GLU A 372 -23.90 26.71 -5.34
C GLU A 372 -22.85 27.78 -5.00
N LEU A 373 -22.63 28.05 -3.72
CA LEU A 373 -21.71 29.08 -3.24
C LEU A 373 -20.26 28.62 -3.12
N ILE A 374 -20.02 27.31 -3.08
CA ILE A 374 -18.65 26.76 -3.14
C ILE A 374 -18.03 27.18 -4.46
N PRO A 375 -16.85 27.83 -4.47
CA PRO A 375 -16.26 28.30 -5.72
C PRO A 375 -15.99 27.14 -6.69
N ASP A 376 -16.10 27.41 -7.98
CA ASP A 376 -15.68 26.47 -9.02
C ASP A 376 -14.14 26.41 -9.03
N THR A 377 -13.57 25.68 -8.08
CA THR A 377 -12.13 25.40 -8.02
C THR A 377 -11.86 23.97 -8.46
N GLU A 378 -10.80 23.81 -9.26
CA GLU A 378 -10.36 22.50 -9.74
C GLU A 378 -9.33 21.84 -8.81
N ASP A 379 -9.06 22.40 -7.62
CA ASP A 379 -7.87 22.01 -6.84
C ASP A 379 -8.16 21.69 -5.37
N GLU A 380 -8.61 20.46 -5.14
CA GLU A 380 -8.73 19.82 -3.84
C GLU A 380 -7.41 19.82 -3.05
N GLU A 381 -6.24 19.94 -3.71
CA GLU A 381 -4.95 20.00 -3.02
C GLU A 381 -4.78 21.29 -2.21
N ASN A 382 -5.39 22.40 -2.63
CA ASN A 382 -5.30 23.63 -1.84
C ASN A 382 -6.09 23.52 -0.54
N ILE A 383 -7.26 22.88 -0.58
CA ILE A 383 -8.03 22.59 0.64
C ILE A 383 -7.24 21.67 1.58
N LYS A 384 -6.52 20.68 1.05
CA LYS A 384 -5.62 19.82 1.84
C LYS A 384 -4.48 20.60 2.51
N LYS A 385 -3.84 21.54 1.79
CA LYS A 385 -2.79 22.40 2.39
C LYS A 385 -3.33 23.24 3.54
N GLU A 386 -4.57 23.74 3.42
CA GLU A 386 -5.23 24.48 4.50
C GLU A 386 -5.49 23.61 5.75
N ILE A 387 -5.82 22.33 5.57
CA ILE A 387 -5.96 21.35 6.66
C ILE A 387 -4.64 21.19 7.42
N ASP A 388 -3.51 21.10 6.71
CA ASP A 388 -2.19 20.95 7.32
C ASP A 388 -1.70 22.24 8.02
N GLY A 389 -2.32 23.39 7.73
CA GLY A 389 -1.94 24.71 8.26
C GLY A 389 -2.52 25.06 9.64
N THR A 390 -3.39 24.22 10.21
CA THR A 390 -4.10 24.52 11.45
C THR A 390 -4.27 23.28 12.34
N ASN A 391 -4.36 23.50 13.65
CA ASN A 391 -4.67 22.46 14.64
C ASN A 391 -5.97 22.75 15.40
N ASP A 392 -6.72 23.79 15.02
CA ASP A 392 -8.02 24.08 15.62
C ASP A 392 -9.05 23.05 15.14
N PRO A 393 -9.66 22.24 16.02
CA PRO A 393 -10.56 21.16 15.61
C PRO A 393 -11.76 21.63 14.78
N VAL A 394 -12.30 22.81 15.05
CA VAL A 394 -13.46 23.34 14.31
C VAL A 394 -13.03 23.74 12.90
N ILE A 395 -11.89 24.43 12.77
CA ILE A 395 -11.37 24.83 11.45
C ILE A 395 -10.91 23.63 10.63
N VAL A 396 -10.27 22.62 11.26
CA VAL A 396 -9.91 21.35 10.62
C VAL A 396 -11.16 20.64 10.10
N ALA A 397 -12.20 20.50 10.93
CA ALA A 397 -13.46 19.88 10.50
C ALA A 397 -14.15 20.67 9.38
N LYS A 398 -14.16 22.00 9.45
CA LYS A 398 -14.67 22.89 8.39
C LYS A 398 -14.02 22.57 7.05
N TYR A 399 -12.68 22.53 6.97
CA TYR A 399 -12.00 22.18 5.72
C TYR A 399 -12.23 20.73 5.30
N GLY A 400 -12.41 19.80 6.24
CA GLY A 400 -12.88 18.44 5.94
C GLY A 400 -14.21 18.44 5.18
N PHE A 401 -15.18 19.23 5.64
CA PHE A 401 -16.49 19.38 4.98
C PHE A 401 -16.40 20.14 3.66
N ILE A 402 -15.63 21.22 3.58
CA ILE A 402 -15.40 21.95 2.32
C ILE A 402 -14.80 20.99 1.27
N LEU A 403 -13.83 20.15 1.65
CA LEU A 403 -13.27 19.14 0.76
C LEU A 403 -14.34 18.14 0.28
N LEU A 404 -15.20 17.64 1.18
CA LEU A 404 -16.30 16.73 0.83
C LEU A 404 -17.28 17.36 -0.18
N LEU A 405 -17.66 18.61 0.05
CA LEU A 405 -18.61 19.30 -0.81
C LEU A 405 -17.97 19.66 -2.16
N GLN A 406 -16.68 20.03 -2.18
CA GLN A 406 -15.92 20.26 -3.41
C GLN A 406 -15.81 18.98 -4.26
N ILE A 407 -15.46 17.84 -3.65
CA ILE A 407 -15.38 16.58 -4.42
C ILE A 407 -16.75 16.15 -4.95
N PHE A 408 -17.83 16.39 -4.21
CA PHE A 408 -19.19 16.14 -4.70
C PHE A 408 -19.49 17.02 -5.91
N LYS A 409 -19.32 18.34 -5.77
CA LYS A 409 -19.57 19.31 -6.84
C LYS A 409 -18.77 18.98 -8.10
N ASN A 410 -17.48 18.67 -7.95
CA ASN A 410 -16.58 18.40 -9.06
C ASN A 410 -16.83 17.05 -9.74
N ASN A 411 -17.43 16.06 -9.06
CA ASN A 411 -17.51 14.69 -9.59
C ASN A 411 -18.95 14.15 -9.70
N ARG A 412 -19.98 14.97 -9.44
CA ARG A 412 -21.40 14.57 -9.38
C ARG A 412 -21.84 13.74 -10.58
N GLU A 413 -21.50 14.18 -11.79
CA GLU A 413 -21.86 13.51 -13.04
C GLU A 413 -21.14 12.17 -13.24
N GLN A 414 -19.96 12.00 -12.65
CA GLN A 414 -19.13 10.81 -12.80
C GLN A 414 -19.46 9.70 -11.80
N LEU A 415 -20.20 9.98 -10.72
CA LEU A 415 -20.45 9.01 -9.63
C LEU A 415 -21.14 7.72 -10.12
N HIS A 416 -22.18 7.83 -10.96
CA HIS A 416 -22.89 6.66 -11.47
C HIS A 416 -22.02 5.83 -12.44
N PRO A 417 -21.38 6.42 -13.47
CA PRO A 417 -20.41 5.69 -14.30
C PRO A 417 -19.27 5.05 -13.50
N LEU A 418 -18.76 5.72 -12.46
CA LEU A 418 -17.72 5.16 -11.60
C LEU A 418 -18.20 3.93 -10.82
N LYS A 419 -19.45 3.93 -10.35
CA LYS A 419 -20.02 2.75 -9.68
C LYS A 419 -20.03 1.52 -10.60
N GLU A 420 -20.46 1.70 -11.84
CA GLU A 420 -20.44 0.64 -12.85
C GLU A 420 -19.02 0.15 -13.14
N PHE A 421 -18.07 1.08 -13.31
CA PHE A 421 -16.66 0.76 -13.51
C PHE A 421 -16.09 -0.06 -12.34
N MET A 422 -16.35 0.38 -11.10
CA MET A 422 -15.86 -0.29 -9.89
C MET A 422 -16.42 -1.71 -9.74
N SER A 423 -17.70 -1.90 -10.07
CA SER A 423 -18.36 -3.21 -10.06
C SER A 423 -17.76 -4.13 -11.12
N ARG A 424 -17.60 -3.64 -12.37
CA ARG A 424 -16.97 -4.39 -13.47
C ARG A 424 -15.55 -4.85 -13.13
N LYS A 425 -14.77 -3.98 -12.48
CA LYS A 425 -13.38 -4.27 -12.06
C LYS A 425 -13.29 -4.99 -10.71
N LYS A 426 -14.41 -5.28 -10.04
CA LYS A 426 -14.47 -5.96 -8.73
C LYS A 426 -13.65 -5.25 -7.62
N ILE A 427 -13.53 -3.93 -7.71
CA ILE A 427 -12.80 -3.09 -6.74
C ILE A 427 -13.73 -2.44 -5.71
N GLU A 428 -15.05 -2.58 -5.85
CA GLU A 428 -16.04 -2.08 -4.90
C GLU A 428 -15.85 -2.72 -3.51
N ARG A 429 -15.69 -1.88 -2.48
CA ARG A 429 -15.59 -2.27 -1.07
C ARG A 429 -16.51 -1.40 -0.23
N ASP A 430 -16.83 -1.90 0.96
CA ASP A 430 -17.57 -1.13 1.97
C ASP A 430 -16.80 0.14 2.36
N GLY A 431 -17.49 1.29 2.38
CA GLY A 431 -16.87 2.59 2.63
C GLY A 431 -16.27 3.28 1.39
N ASN A 432 -16.58 2.80 0.18
CA ASN A 432 -16.14 3.44 -1.06
C ASN A 432 -16.62 4.89 -1.23
N MET A 433 -15.87 5.64 -2.03
CA MET A 433 -16.12 7.05 -2.30
C MET A 433 -17.45 7.32 -2.99
N VAL A 434 -17.93 6.47 -3.91
CA VAL A 434 -19.19 6.73 -4.63
C VAL A 434 -20.36 6.73 -3.66
N ASP A 435 -20.51 5.67 -2.86
CA ASP A 435 -21.59 5.58 -1.88
C ASP A 435 -21.44 6.62 -0.77
N GLY A 436 -20.20 6.98 -0.42
CA GLY A 436 -19.89 8.05 0.52
C GLY A 436 -20.33 9.44 0.03
N ILE A 437 -19.89 9.80 -1.16
CA ILE A 437 -20.15 11.11 -1.79
C ILE A 437 -21.63 11.27 -2.17
N LEU A 438 -22.32 10.19 -2.58
CA LEU A 438 -23.76 10.21 -2.85
C LEU A 438 -24.60 10.60 -1.61
N THR A 439 -24.06 10.53 -0.40
CA THR A 439 -24.76 11.00 0.79
C THR A 439 -24.99 12.52 0.79
N VAL A 440 -24.11 13.27 0.12
CA VAL A 440 -24.29 14.72 -0.12
C VAL A 440 -25.50 14.94 -1.04
N HIS A 441 -25.59 14.16 -2.12
CA HIS A 441 -26.73 14.23 -3.04
C HIS A 441 -28.07 13.97 -2.34
N THR A 442 -28.13 12.93 -1.50
CA THR A 442 -29.37 12.60 -0.76
C THR A 442 -29.78 13.65 0.26
N ALA A 443 -28.83 14.48 0.71
CA ALA A 443 -29.03 15.51 1.73
C ALA A 443 -29.13 16.93 1.13
N GLU A 444 -29.26 17.08 -0.20
CA GLU A 444 -29.33 18.40 -0.85
C GLU A 444 -30.46 19.29 -0.29
N ASN A 445 -31.57 18.68 0.13
CA ASN A 445 -32.72 19.36 0.71
C ASN A 445 -32.66 19.51 2.24
N ASP A 446 -31.67 18.90 2.90
CA ASP A 446 -31.47 19.04 4.34
C ASP A 446 -30.78 20.38 4.64
N THR A 447 -30.91 20.86 5.88
CA THR A 447 -30.15 22.04 6.32
C THR A 447 -28.66 21.68 6.47
N LEU A 448 -27.77 22.66 6.29
CA LEU A 448 -26.34 22.47 6.54
C LEU A 448 -26.07 21.92 7.95
N GLN A 449 -26.78 22.44 8.95
CA GLN A 449 -26.69 21.98 10.34
C GLN A 449 -27.06 20.51 10.50
N ASP A 450 -28.21 20.10 9.96
CA ASP A 450 -28.67 18.72 10.06
C ASP A 450 -27.73 17.77 9.32
N PHE A 451 -27.26 18.16 8.14
CA PHE A 451 -26.29 17.39 7.36
C PHE A 451 -25.00 17.16 8.15
N VAL A 452 -24.37 18.22 8.66
CA VAL A 452 -23.11 18.12 9.42
C VAL A 452 -23.29 17.27 10.68
N GLU A 453 -24.38 17.48 11.42
CA GLU A 453 -24.69 16.72 12.64
C GLU A 453 -24.87 15.21 12.34
N GLN A 454 -25.67 14.87 11.34
CA GLN A 454 -25.90 13.48 10.94
C GLN A 454 -24.65 12.84 10.34
N PHE A 455 -23.84 13.60 9.60
CA PHE A 455 -22.61 13.09 8.99
C PHE A 455 -21.57 12.75 10.06
N ILE A 456 -21.31 13.64 11.02
CA ILE A 456 -20.40 13.38 12.15
C ILE A 456 -20.89 12.16 12.93
N LEU A 457 -22.18 12.09 13.26
CA LEU A 457 -22.71 10.99 14.06
C LEU A 457 -22.61 9.64 13.32
N ARG A 458 -23.09 9.57 12.08
CA ARG A 458 -23.26 8.30 11.35
C ARG A 458 -22.01 7.88 10.58
N LYS A 459 -21.36 8.81 9.88
CA LYS A 459 -20.26 8.52 8.95
C LYS A 459 -18.88 8.60 9.59
N ILE A 460 -18.77 9.29 10.74
CA ILE A 460 -17.53 9.41 11.50
C ILE A 460 -17.58 8.59 12.79
N ILE A 461 -18.45 8.94 13.72
CA ILE A 461 -18.47 8.35 15.07
C ILE A 461 -18.91 6.88 15.03
N TYR A 462 -20.12 6.60 14.57
CA TYR A 462 -20.64 5.22 14.54
C TYR A 462 -19.91 4.33 13.53
N ARG A 463 -19.43 4.89 12.41
CA ARG A 463 -18.57 4.18 11.46
C ARG A 463 -17.30 3.68 12.14
N HIS A 464 -16.60 4.54 12.89
CA HIS A 464 -15.40 4.13 13.62
C HIS A 464 -15.69 3.03 14.63
N SER A 465 -16.74 3.18 15.46
CA SER A 465 -17.15 2.16 16.42
C SER A 465 -17.42 0.82 15.75
N MET A 466 -18.16 0.81 14.63
CA MET A 466 -18.45 -0.41 13.88
C MET A 466 -17.17 -1.07 13.33
N VAL A 467 -16.25 -0.28 12.75
CA VAL A 467 -14.99 -0.81 12.21
C VAL A 467 -14.08 -1.35 13.30
N ALA A 468 -13.96 -0.65 14.44
CA ALA A 468 -13.17 -1.08 15.58
C ALA A 468 -13.72 -2.37 16.20
N LEU A 469 -15.05 -2.47 16.36
CA LEU A 469 -15.71 -3.69 16.83
C LEU A 469 -15.52 -4.87 15.86
N ARG A 470 -15.63 -4.62 14.54
CA ARG A 470 -15.39 -5.67 13.53
C ARG A 470 -13.96 -6.21 13.60
N LYS A 471 -12.97 -5.32 13.77
CA LYS A 471 -11.55 -5.71 13.91
C LYS A 471 -11.30 -6.49 15.20
N MET A 472 -11.93 -6.09 16.30
CA MET A 472 -11.89 -6.81 17.57
C MET A 472 -12.62 -8.16 17.52
N GLY A 473 -13.66 -8.32 16.70
CA GLY A 473 -14.31 -9.62 16.48
C GLY A 473 -13.40 -10.62 15.74
N ASN A 474 -12.51 -10.12 14.89
CA ASN A 474 -11.59 -10.94 14.08
C ASN A 474 -10.23 -11.22 14.78
N GLY A 475 -10.00 -10.71 15.99
CA GLY A 475 -8.76 -10.94 16.75
C GLY A 475 -8.75 -10.27 18.12
N SER A 476 -7.77 -10.56 18.98
CA SER A 476 -7.73 -10.04 20.37
C SER A 476 -7.26 -8.57 20.51
N GLN A 477 -7.15 -7.83 19.41
CA GLN A 477 -6.59 -6.47 19.38
C GLN A 477 -7.68 -5.43 19.13
N ALA A 478 -7.70 -4.37 19.94
CA ALA A 478 -8.65 -3.27 19.81
C ALA A 478 -8.01 -2.07 19.12
N THR A 479 -8.70 -1.50 18.12
CA THR A 479 -8.25 -0.29 17.39
C THR A 479 -9.07 0.95 17.73
N HIS A 480 -9.74 0.96 18.89
CA HIS A 480 -10.62 2.03 19.31
C HIS A 480 -9.82 3.33 19.57
N LYS A 481 -10.35 4.45 19.09
CA LYS A 481 -9.86 5.82 19.38
C LYS A 481 -10.76 6.57 20.36
N PHE A 482 -11.98 6.06 20.55
CA PHE A 482 -12.87 6.39 21.65
C PHE A 482 -13.76 5.19 21.99
N PHE A 483 -14.38 5.21 23.16
CA PHE A 483 -15.48 4.30 23.53
C PHE A 483 -16.79 5.08 23.63
N ILE A 484 -17.90 4.39 23.35
CA ILE A 484 -19.26 4.90 23.58
C ILE A 484 -19.92 3.99 24.63
N GLU A 485 -20.25 4.55 25.78
CA GLU A 485 -20.86 3.85 26.92
C GLU A 485 -22.01 4.72 27.44
N GLU A 486 -23.23 4.17 27.52
CA GLU A 486 -24.41 4.87 28.05
C GLU A 486 -24.66 6.27 27.45
N GLN A 487 -24.47 6.42 26.13
CA GLN A 487 -24.55 7.70 25.40
C GLN A 487 -23.47 8.72 25.76
N TYR A 488 -22.40 8.32 26.47
CA TYR A 488 -21.20 9.11 26.66
C TYR A 488 -20.10 8.63 25.73
N ILE A 489 -19.31 9.57 25.20
CA ILE A 489 -18.14 9.31 24.37
C ILE A 489 -16.87 9.64 25.17
N ARG A 490 -15.95 8.68 25.26
CA ARG A 490 -14.68 8.77 25.99
C ARG A 490 -13.50 8.71 25.04
N PHE A 491 -12.65 9.73 25.05
CA PHE A 491 -11.42 9.80 24.28
C PHE A 491 -10.39 8.72 24.69
N ILE A 492 -9.63 8.19 23.72
CA ILE A 492 -8.49 7.27 23.96
C ILE A 492 -7.22 7.82 23.32
N ASP A 493 -7.26 8.12 22.02
CA ASP A 493 -6.08 8.48 21.23
C ASP A 493 -6.47 9.31 20.00
N THR A 494 -5.53 10.08 19.47
CA THR A 494 -5.72 10.84 18.23
C THR A 494 -5.24 10.04 17.01
N PHE A 495 -5.70 10.43 15.82
CA PHE A 495 -5.24 9.84 14.57
C PHE A 495 -5.36 10.85 13.42
N PRO A 496 -4.27 11.46 12.95
CA PRO A 496 -4.32 12.43 11.85
C PRO A 496 -4.65 11.75 10.52
N PRO A 497 -5.28 12.48 9.56
CA PRO A 497 -5.56 11.96 8.23
C PRO A 497 -4.26 11.63 7.48
N ARG A 498 -4.29 10.57 6.67
CA ARG A 498 -3.15 10.12 5.85
C ARG A 498 -3.63 9.55 4.53
N ASN A 499 -2.91 9.87 3.45
CA ASN A 499 -3.09 9.20 2.17
C ASN A 499 -2.51 7.78 2.22
N THR A 500 -3.05 6.89 1.39
CA THR A 500 -2.45 5.60 1.12
C THR A 500 -1.23 5.75 0.19
N SER A 501 -0.39 4.70 0.15
CA SER A 501 0.74 4.61 -0.77
C SER A 501 0.36 3.66 -1.92
N PRO A 502 0.16 4.16 -3.16
CA PRO A 502 -0.41 3.38 -4.27
C PRO A 502 0.57 2.42 -4.95
N ARG A 503 1.56 1.86 -4.23
CA ARG A 503 2.68 1.08 -4.82
C ARG A 503 3.56 1.88 -5.80
N MET A 504 3.27 3.16 -6.03
CA MET A 504 4.03 4.05 -6.92
C MET A 504 5.48 4.24 -6.47
N ASN A 505 5.74 4.24 -5.16
CA ASN A 505 7.11 4.27 -4.64
C ASN A 505 7.87 2.97 -4.99
N ALA A 506 7.21 1.81 -4.92
CA ALA A 506 7.82 0.55 -5.33
C ALA A 506 8.08 0.53 -6.83
N LEU A 507 7.13 1.03 -7.64
CA LEU A 507 7.34 1.17 -9.08
C LEU A 507 8.48 2.14 -9.40
N GLN A 508 8.59 3.26 -8.70
CA GLN A 508 9.71 4.19 -8.83
C GLN A 508 11.04 3.51 -8.52
N ASN A 509 11.10 2.70 -7.45
CA ASN A 509 12.30 1.92 -7.12
C ASN A 509 12.66 0.90 -8.22
N ILE A 510 11.65 0.24 -8.81
CA ILE A 510 11.85 -0.65 -9.96
C ILE A 510 12.40 0.13 -11.17
N MET A 511 11.93 1.35 -11.41
CA MET A 511 12.46 2.21 -12.48
C MET A 511 13.89 2.70 -12.20
N PHE A 512 14.28 2.90 -10.93
CA PHE A 512 15.68 3.13 -10.54
C PHE A 512 16.55 1.90 -10.80
N ASP A 513 16.09 0.71 -10.38
CA ASP A 513 16.84 -0.55 -10.59
C ASP A 513 17.07 -0.84 -12.08
N LEU A 514 16.10 -0.49 -12.94
CA LEU A 514 16.24 -0.55 -14.41
C LEU A 514 17.07 0.60 -15.01
N GLN A 515 17.48 1.57 -14.20
CA GLN A 515 18.20 2.78 -14.62
C GLN A 515 17.42 3.62 -15.63
N VAL A 516 16.09 3.46 -15.67
CA VAL A 516 15.19 4.27 -16.51
C VAL A 516 15.06 5.69 -15.97
N ILE A 517 15.19 5.84 -14.65
CA ILE A 517 15.32 7.12 -13.95
C ILE A 517 16.60 7.12 -13.11
N ASN A 518 17.21 8.29 -12.92
CA ASN A 518 18.38 8.49 -12.04
C ASN A 518 17.98 8.89 -10.62
N ASP A 519 18.93 9.03 -9.68
CA ASP A 519 18.66 9.40 -8.28
C ASP A 519 17.89 10.73 -8.10
N GLN A 520 17.95 11.63 -9.09
CA GLN A 520 17.20 12.89 -9.12
C GLN A 520 15.81 12.76 -9.77
N ARG A 521 15.36 11.52 -10.05
CA ARG A 521 14.10 11.18 -10.72
C ARG A 521 13.99 11.74 -12.14
N VAL A 522 15.11 11.93 -12.82
CA VAL A 522 15.12 12.35 -14.24
C VAL A 522 15.22 11.13 -15.14
N LEU A 523 14.43 11.08 -16.21
CA LEU A 523 14.48 10.01 -17.20
C LEU A 523 15.88 9.92 -17.83
N SER A 524 16.43 8.72 -17.88
CA SER A 524 17.63 8.41 -18.66
C SER A 524 17.25 8.06 -20.10
N PRO A 525 18.18 8.00 -21.07
CA PRO A 525 17.89 7.55 -22.43
C PRO A 525 17.25 6.14 -22.53
N LEU A 526 17.39 5.32 -21.49
CA LEU A 526 16.81 3.97 -21.45
C LEU A 526 15.27 3.98 -21.41
N HIS A 527 14.63 5.08 -20.98
CA HIS A 527 13.16 5.17 -21.03
C HIS A 527 12.61 4.91 -22.43
N LYS A 528 13.37 5.28 -23.48
CA LYS A 528 12.98 5.05 -24.87
C LYS A 528 12.79 3.57 -25.17
N LYS A 529 13.56 2.68 -24.54
CA LYS A 529 13.41 1.22 -24.71
C LYS A 529 12.07 0.69 -24.17
N LEU A 530 11.43 1.41 -23.24
CA LEU A 530 10.13 1.04 -22.68
C LEU A 530 8.97 1.65 -23.49
N LEU A 531 9.21 2.71 -24.27
CA LEU A 531 8.21 3.39 -25.10
C LEU A 531 8.21 2.91 -26.56
N ILE A 532 8.88 1.81 -26.88
CA ILE A 532 8.82 1.20 -28.22
C ILE A 532 7.57 0.32 -28.27
N ASP A 533 6.69 0.62 -29.23
CA ASP A 533 5.45 -0.13 -29.51
C ASP A 533 5.70 -1.59 -29.90
#